data_AF-A0A412H4H0-F1
#
_entry.id   AF-A0A412H4H0-F1
#
_cell.length_a   1.000
_cell.length_b   1.000
_cell.length_c   1.000
_cell.angle_alpha   90.00
_cell.angle_beta   90.00
_cell.angle_gamma   90.00
#
_symmetry.space_group_name_H-M   'P 1'
#
loop_
_entity.id
_entity.type
_entity.pdbx_description
1 polymer ?
#
loop_
_entity_poly.entity_id
_entity_poly.type
_entity_poly.pdbx_seq_one_letter_code
_entity_poly.pdbx_strand_id
1 'polypeptide(L)'
;MFYLVKTMRKFYFYLIGMLLTFVACSEETEITPPSKGEEEVKEIVSVLEENDEISDFVEVLKNVNVADLEEDELTVFAVRNSSAAASRSTVLDSASIKRHIAKGRYGKVDLTDGKVLESISGESLYVTRAGEDIYINGVVIEGEAIQAGNSYVYVVPEVMEQQSEPVNVYVTTINVYAINQGNSAKSPLKDVTVVVNKAKKDSLGIIYTKGDSLGVWKTDEQGQVVVKHTEKLIAFNVYKADYSDKYDNYLLGGIDNTGKFMYVDLNGDGKFTKEDKVDFALPYYVDYENNTKASTKTVYMTTDIAEPEVPEELPDADSVRVAWKDVLTDYMRYNVEAESKLVQGYANFDYSQVGSLSDSLWSKAYNLVNKGNQFVDVLSNSTEEQYFELKQNILMDLSLVYTQLYGYYGQMVDRGSVIPEDQLIEQMESLSMYINGNRRYALSVMLAKVHLLRQDWQGAAYSCEEVIASGVYSLEPQLDHTMVSSSESKEVIYGDFYADGKYIHPLLYKEVLIMAAYANFKMGTINKALQFVNELLASYGYAPVSIDEVEGTLQEFVAKLYGTGQSYPYARILSMKFGVNGFETPKNWFLPVPESALLSCPNLRQNPGY
;
A
#
# COMPACT_ATOMS: atom_id res chain seq x y z
N MET A 1 -48.31 28.32 -52.14
CA MET A 1 -48.20 29.35 -53.20
C MET A 1 -46.70 29.59 -53.43
N PHE A 2 -46.04 28.72 -54.18
CA PHE A 2 -45.76 28.76 -55.63
C PHE A 2 -44.59 29.69 -56.05
N TYR A 3 -43.59 29.05 -56.70
CA TYR A 3 -42.53 29.52 -57.61
C TYR A 3 -41.31 30.29 -57.02
N LEU A 4 -40.09 29.70 -57.01
CA LEU A 4 -39.07 29.56 -58.11
C LEU A 4 -38.26 30.87 -58.34
N VAL A 5 -36.97 30.94 -58.69
CA VAL A 5 -35.76 30.08 -58.79
C VAL A 5 -34.65 30.96 -59.43
N LYS A 6 -33.36 30.59 -59.25
CA LYS A 6 -32.18 30.90 -60.13
C LYS A 6 -31.53 32.31 -60.07
N THR A 7 -30.22 32.57 -60.24
CA THR A 7 -29.00 31.77 -60.53
C THR A 7 -27.74 32.60 -60.18
N MET A 8 -26.64 31.89 -59.92
CA MET A 8 -25.21 32.25 -59.85
C MET A 8 -24.68 33.38 -60.80
N ARG A 9 -23.59 34.08 -60.40
CA ARG A 9 -22.19 33.86 -60.90
C ARG A 9 -21.23 35.08 -60.69
N LYS A 10 -20.27 34.89 -59.76
CA LYS A 10 -18.80 35.18 -59.77
C LYS A 10 -18.19 36.52 -60.28
N PHE A 11 -17.35 37.08 -59.38
CA PHE A 11 -16.02 37.74 -59.55
C PHE A 11 -15.89 39.10 -60.26
N TYR A 12 -15.31 40.12 -59.61
CA TYR A 12 -13.90 40.55 -59.80
C TYR A 12 -13.45 41.70 -58.84
N PHE A 13 -12.24 41.49 -58.32
CA PHE A 13 -11.20 42.31 -57.67
C PHE A 13 -11.22 43.86 -57.70
N TYR A 14 -11.03 44.42 -56.48
CA TYR A 14 -10.03 45.40 -56.02
C TYR A 14 -9.86 46.82 -56.63
N LEU A 15 -9.82 47.77 -55.68
CA LEU A 15 -8.82 48.85 -55.46
C LEU A 15 -9.22 50.33 -55.75
N ILE A 16 -9.33 51.07 -54.63
CA ILE A 16 -8.97 52.47 -54.33
C ILE A 16 -9.81 53.63 -54.90
N GLY A 17 -10.28 54.48 -53.98
CA GLY A 17 -10.71 55.86 -54.25
C GLY A 17 -11.43 56.52 -53.07
N MET A 18 -10.67 56.99 -52.09
CA MET A 18 -11.08 57.71 -50.87
C MET A 18 -11.88 58.99 -51.20
N LEU A 19 -13.08 59.18 -50.61
CA LEU A 19 -13.65 60.49 -50.20
C LEU A 19 -14.96 60.32 -49.38
N LEU A 20 -14.95 60.77 -48.11
CA LEU A 20 -15.97 61.52 -47.33
C LEU A 20 -17.45 61.00 -47.34
N THR A 21 -18.19 60.78 -46.24
CA THR A 21 -18.18 61.31 -44.85
C THR A 21 -19.25 60.61 -43.97
N PHE A 22 -19.05 60.68 -42.65
CA PHE A 22 -20.00 60.75 -41.51
C PHE A 22 -20.35 59.52 -40.66
N VAL A 23 -19.86 59.64 -39.40
CA VAL A 23 -20.36 59.19 -38.09
C VAL A 23 -20.38 57.69 -37.80
N ALA A 24 -19.38 57.27 -37.04
CA ALA A 24 -19.52 56.22 -36.03
C ALA A 24 -18.75 56.67 -34.78
N CYS A 25 -19.42 56.72 -33.63
CA CYS A 25 -18.79 56.90 -32.33
C CYS A 25 -17.71 55.83 -32.15
N SER A 26 -16.46 56.24 -32.02
CA SER A 26 -15.45 55.42 -31.35
C SER A 26 -15.67 55.63 -29.85
N GLU A 27 -16.12 54.60 -29.15
CA GLU A 27 -15.78 54.45 -27.74
C GLU A 27 -14.25 54.42 -27.69
N GLU A 28 -13.65 55.52 -27.22
CA GLU A 28 -12.27 55.52 -26.78
C GLU A 28 -12.21 54.58 -25.58
N THR A 29 -11.65 53.38 -25.76
CA THR A 29 -11.16 52.60 -24.63
C THR A 29 -10.06 53.42 -23.98
N GLU A 30 -10.36 54.05 -22.85
CA GLU A 30 -9.36 54.63 -21.95
C GLU A 30 -8.34 53.53 -21.63
N ILE A 31 -7.13 53.66 -22.16
CA ILE A 31 -6.00 52.83 -21.73
C ILE A 31 -5.56 53.42 -20.39
N THR A 32 -6.13 52.92 -19.30
CA THR A 32 -5.65 53.24 -17.97
C THR A 32 -4.19 52.77 -17.86
N PRO A 33 -3.23 53.64 -17.48
CA PRO A 33 -1.86 53.21 -17.26
C PRO A 33 -1.83 52.09 -16.21
N PRO A 34 -0.93 51.09 -16.36
CA PRO A 34 -0.83 50.00 -15.40
C PRO A 34 -0.57 50.57 -14.00
N SER A 35 -1.18 49.95 -12.99
CA SER A 35 -0.88 50.30 -11.59
C SER A 35 0.56 49.93 -11.25
N LYS A 36 1.10 50.52 -10.18
CA LYS A 36 2.49 50.26 -9.80
C LYS A 36 2.73 48.78 -9.45
N GLY A 37 1.76 48.13 -8.82
CA GLY A 37 1.83 46.70 -8.55
C GLY A 37 1.73 45.85 -9.81
N GLU A 38 0.98 46.27 -10.84
CA GLU A 38 0.99 45.60 -12.13
C GLU A 38 2.35 45.70 -12.84
N GLU A 39 3.03 46.85 -12.74
CA GLU A 39 4.40 47.02 -13.24
C GLU A 39 5.40 46.13 -12.47
N GLU A 40 5.31 46.10 -11.14
CA GLU A 40 6.18 45.27 -10.29
C GLU A 40 5.98 43.76 -10.56
N VAL A 41 4.73 43.30 -10.73
CA VAL A 41 4.45 41.88 -11.08
C VAL A 41 5.05 41.52 -12.43
N LYS A 42 5.08 42.42 -13.41
CA LYS A 42 5.76 42.19 -14.69
C LYS A 42 7.27 42.05 -14.53
N GLU A 43 7.88 42.85 -13.64
CA GLU A 43 9.30 42.73 -13.32
C GLU A 43 9.60 41.40 -12.61
N ILE A 44 8.77 41.00 -11.64
CA ILE A 44 8.87 39.70 -10.98
C ILE A 44 8.80 38.57 -12.01
N VAL A 45 7.82 38.58 -12.90
CA VAL A 45 7.70 37.57 -13.98
C VAL A 45 8.97 37.53 -14.82
N SER A 46 9.50 38.68 -15.24
CA SER A 46 10.71 38.75 -16.07
C SER A 46 11.94 38.14 -15.38
N VAL A 47 12.07 38.28 -14.06
CA VAL A 47 13.19 37.68 -13.30
C VAL A 47 13.00 36.18 -13.12
N LEU A 48 11.78 35.72 -12.91
CA LEU A 48 11.46 34.31 -12.65
C LEU A 48 11.35 33.46 -13.92
N GLU A 49 11.17 34.08 -15.10
CA GLU A 49 11.08 33.38 -16.40
C GLU A 49 12.29 32.50 -16.72
N GLU A 50 13.47 32.84 -16.19
CA GLU A 50 14.70 32.08 -16.38
C GLU A 50 14.85 30.92 -15.37
N ASN A 51 13.90 30.72 -14.45
CA ASN A 51 13.96 29.71 -13.39
C ASN A 51 13.06 28.50 -13.70
N ASP A 52 13.68 27.46 -14.25
CA ASP A 52 13.02 26.19 -14.59
C ASP A 52 12.41 25.46 -13.38
N GLU A 53 12.78 25.77 -12.13
CA GLU A 53 12.24 25.10 -10.95
C GLU A 53 10.83 25.56 -10.57
N ILE A 54 10.37 26.71 -11.08
CA ILE A 54 9.10 27.36 -10.72
C ILE A 54 8.26 27.77 -11.94
N SER A 55 8.56 27.22 -13.12
CA SER A 55 7.93 27.61 -14.38
C SER A 55 6.41 27.56 -14.35
N ASP A 56 5.83 26.56 -13.67
CA ASP A 56 4.37 26.40 -13.55
C ASP A 56 3.75 27.57 -12.78
N PHE A 57 4.43 28.02 -11.73
CA PHE A 57 4.01 29.20 -10.96
C PHE A 57 4.06 30.46 -11.80
N VAL A 58 5.13 30.64 -12.60
CA VAL A 58 5.29 31.79 -13.49
C VAL A 58 4.20 31.82 -14.57
N GLU A 59 3.81 30.67 -15.12
CA GLU A 59 2.74 30.58 -16.11
C GLU A 59 1.39 31.05 -15.55
N VAL A 60 1.06 30.65 -14.32
CA VAL A 60 -0.16 31.11 -13.64
C VAL A 60 -0.04 32.60 -13.29
N LEU A 61 1.14 33.06 -12.85
CA LEU A 61 1.38 34.46 -12.47
C LEU A 61 1.18 35.41 -13.65
N LYS A 62 1.59 35.03 -14.86
CA LYS A 62 1.37 35.85 -16.07
C LYS A 62 -0.09 36.16 -16.36
N ASN A 63 -1.00 35.31 -15.90
CA ASN A 63 -2.43 35.40 -16.19
C ASN A 63 -3.24 35.96 -15.02
N VAL A 64 -2.60 36.33 -13.90
CA VAL A 64 -3.31 36.85 -12.73
C VAL A 64 -3.81 38.28 -12.98
N ASN A 65 -5.05 38.58 -12.58
CA ASN A 65 -5.54 39.96 -12.60
C ASN A 65 -5.05 40.74 -11.37
N VAL A 66 -4.14 41.68 -11.61
CA VAL A 66 -3.53 42.61 -10.63
C VAL A 66 -3.66 44.08 -11.06
N ALA A 67 -4.61 44.41 -11.96
CA ALA A 67 -4.76 45.77 -12.48
C ALA A 67 -4.96 46.82 -11.38
N ASP A 68 -5.64 46.46 -10.28
CA ASP A 68 -5.93 47.34 -9.15
C ASP A 68 -4.89 47.25 -8.00
N LEU A 69 -3.74 46.59 -8.22
CA LEU A 69 -2.70 46.43 -7.19
C LEU A 69 -1.83 47.69 -7.09
N GLU A 70 -1.95 48.43 -5.99
CA GLU A 70 -1.21 49.69 -5.81
C GLU A 70 0.16 49.49 -5.15
N GLU A 71 0.34 48.38 -4.42
CA GLU A 71 1.59 48.05 -3.74
C GLU A 71 2.70 47.65 -4.73
N ASP A 72 3.82 48.38 -4.71
CA ASP A 72 5.02 48.16 -5.52
C ASP A 72 6.14 47.41 -4.77
N GLU A 73 5.92 47.06 -3.51
CA GLU A 73 6.79 46.20 -2.72
C GLU A 73 6.03 44.91 -2.36
N LEU A 74 6.48 43.75 -2.85
CA LEU A 74 5.82 42.47 -2.65
C LEU A 74 6.77 41.40 -2.08
N THR A 75 6.18 40.38 -1.44
CA THR A 75 6.89 39.14 -1.10
C THR A 75 6.13 37.96 -1.69
N VAL A 76 6.75 37.28 -2.66
CA VAL A 76 6.14 36.19 -3.43
C VAL A 76 6.66 34.84 -2.94
N PHE A 77 5.75 33.89 -2.72
CA PHE A 77 6.06 32.52 -2.34
C PHE A 77 5.85 31.61 -3.56
N ALA A 78 6.86 31.51 -4.43
CA ALA A 78 6.78 30.79 -5.70
C ALA A 78 6.81 29.27 -5.48
N VAL A 79 5.79 28.57 -5.97
CA VAL A 79 5.66 27.12 -5.78
C VAL A 79 6.60 26.38 -6.73
N ARG A 80 7.44 25.48 -6.19
CA ARG A 80 8.30 24.61 -6.99
C ARG A 80 7.45 23.66 -7.86
N ASN A 81 7.90 23.44 -9.09
CA ASN A 81 7.39 22.41 -9.98
C ASN A 81 7.40 21.04 -9.27
N SER A 82 6.28 20.33 -9.27
CA SER A 82 6.17 19.05 -8.56
C SER A 82 7.03 17.97 -9.24
N SER A 83 8.00 17.39 -8.54
CA SER A 83 8.85 16.33 -9.13
C SER A 83 8.34 14.90 -8.94
N ALA A 84 7.40 14.60 -8.03
CA ALA A 84 6.77 13.28 -7.91
C ALA A 84 5.59 13.29 -6.90
N ALA A 85 4.59 12.43 -7.14
CA ALA A 85 3.60 11.86 -6.22
C ALA A 85 3.29 12.60 -4.90
N ALA A 86 2.22 13.40 -4.87
CA ALA A 86 1.50 13.70 -3.62
C ALA A 86 0.05 14.10 -3.94
N SER A 87 -0.89 13.45 -3.24
CA SER A 87 -2.29 13.84 -3.12
C SER A 87 -2.40 15.33 -2.78
N ARG A 88 -2.81 16.16 -3.75
CA ARG A 88 -3.02 17.60 -3.52
C ARG A 88 -4.49 17.85 -3.21
N SER A 89 -4.76 18.49 -2.07
CA SER A 89 -6.07 19.06 -1.72
C SER A 89 -6.36 20.34 -2.52
N THR A 90 -5.32 21.12 -2.87
CA THR A 90 -5.45 22.43 -3.54
C THR A 90 -4.62 22.52 -4.83
N VAL A 91 -5.23 23.09 -5.87
CA VAL A 91 -4.61 23.32 -7.19
C VAL A 91 -4.06 24.75 -7.24
N LEU A 92 -2.88 24.93 -7.85
CA LEU A 92 -2.35 26.26 -8.15
C LEU A 92 -3.14 26.84 -9.34
N ASP A 93 -3.87 27.93 -9.13
CA ASP A 93 -4.74 28.57 -10.10
C ASP A 93 -4.77 30.09 -9.91
N SER A 94 -5.58 30.80 -10.72
CA SER A 94 -5.69 32.26 -10.67
C SER A 94 -6.21 32.82 -9.34
N ALA A 95 -6.88 32.00 -8.52
CA ALA A 95 -7.37 32.40 -7.21
C ALA A 95 -6.32 32.12 -6.12
N SER A 96 -5.76 30.91 -6.09
CA SER A 96 -4.78 30.52 -5.08
C SER A 96 -3.47 31.28 -5.23
N ILE A 97 -3.04 31.65 -6.45
CA ILE A 97 -1.80 32.40 -6.66
C ILE A 97 -1.78 33.77 -5.95
N LYS A 98 -2.94 34.40 -5.76
CA LYS A 98 -3.05 35.67 -5.02
C LYS A 98 -2.70 35.51 -3.54
N ARG A 99 -2.95 34.34 -2.95
CA ARG A 99 -2.50 34.02 -1.58
C ARG A 99 -0.99 33.93 -1.47
N HIS A 100 -0.31 33.55 -2.56
CA HIS A 100 1.14 33.42 -2.62
C HIS A 100 1.88 34.76 -2.72
N ILE A 101 1.19 35.90 -2.71
CA ILE A 101 1.80 37.22 -2.83
C ILE A 101 1.37 38.05 -1.62
N ALA A 102 2.32 38.30 -0.71
CA ALA A 102 2.14 39.20 0.42
C ALA A 102 2.41 40.65 0.01
N LYS A 103 1.60 41.57 0.53
CA LYS A 103 1.82 43.02 0.42
C LYS A 103 2.98 43.42 1.32
N GLY A 104 3.99 44.08 0.76
CA GLY A 104 5.21 44.52 1.44
C GLY A 104 6.41 43.62 1.15
N ARG A 105 7.60 44.21 1.25
CA ARG A 105 8.89 43.53 1.06
C ARG A 105 9.43 43.01 2.39
N TYR A 106 9.53 41.68 2.54
CA TYR A 106 9.97 41.05 3.77
C TYR A 106 11.20 40.16 3.55
N GLY A 107 12.33 40.57 4.14
CA GLY A 107 13.49 39.69 4.29
C GLY A 107 13.24 38.64 5.37
N LYS A 108 14.06 37.58 5.42
CA LYS A 108 13.97 36.55 6.47
C LYS A 108 13.95 37.15 7.87
N VAL A 109 14.75 38.19 8.13
CA VAL A 109 14.80 38.89 9.42
C VAL A 109 13.47 39.54 9.81
N ASP A 110 12.68 39.98 8.83
CA ASP A 110 11.39 40.64 9.04
C ASP A 110 10.24 39.64 9.28
N LEU A 111 10.43 38.38 8.90
CA LEU A 111 9.46 37.29 9.05
C LEU A 111 9.58 36.65 10.44
N THR A 112 9.26 37.41 11.50
CA THR A 112 9.33 36.95 12.89
C THR A 112 8.21 35.99 13.26
N ASP A 113 8.43 35.09 14.23
CA ASP A 113 7.41 34.15 14.72
C ASP A 113 6.13 34.86 15.17
N GLY A 114 4.97 34.37 14.72
CA GLY A 114 3.66 34.95 15.03
C GLY A 114 3.28 36.19 14.23
N LYS A 115 4.12 36.65 13.29
CA LYS A 115 3.77 37.77 12.40
C LYS A 115 2.64 37.34 11.45
N VAL A 116 1.76 38.28 11.13
CA VAL A 116 0.69 38.09 10.15
C VAL A 116 0.91 39.05 9.00
N LEU A 117 0.94 38.52 7.77
CA LEU A 117 1.02 39.30 6.54
C LEU A 117 -0.35 39.33 5.87
N GLU A 118 -0.63 40.38 5.11
CA GLU A 118 -1.81 40.45 4.25
C GLU A 118 -1.41 40.05 2.82
N SER A 119 -2.08 39.05 2.25
CA SER A 119 -1.90 38.68 0.84
C SER A 119 -2.73 39.57 -0.09
N ILE A 120 -2.42 39.58 -1.39
CA ILE A 120 -3.21 40.35 -2.36
C ILE A 120 -4.61 39.76 -2.61
N SER A 121 -4.90 38.54 -2.12
CA SER A 121 -6.28 38.04 -2.04
C SER A 121 -7.07 38.64 -0.86
N GLY A 122 -6.40 39.35 0.05
CA GLY A 122 -6.97 39.83 1.32
C GLY A 122 -6.92 38.79 2.44
N GLU A 123 -6.36 37.60 2.19
CA GLU A 123 -6.23 36.55 3.20
C GLU A 123 -4.99 36.76 4.07
N SER A 124 -5.10 36.39 5.35
CA SER A 124 -3.99 36.39 6.30
C SER A 124 -2.98 35.27 5.99
N LEU A 125 -1.70 35.62 6.02
CA LEU A 125 -0.59 34.67 5.97
C LEU A 125 0.11 34.65 7.34
N TYR A 126 0.11 33.49 7.99
CA TYR A 126 0.66 33.32 9.32
C TYR A 126 2.12 32.85 9.25
N VAL A 127 3.01 33.65 9.82
CA VAL A 127 4.45 33.34 9.91
C VAL A 127 4.70 32.52 11.18
N THR A 128 5.33 31.36 11.02
CA THR A 128 5.79 30.52 12.13
C THR A 128 7.28 30.21 11.98
N ARG A 129 8.07 30.33 13.05
CA ARG A 129 9.48 29.92 13.07
C ARG A 129 9.69 28.65 13.89
N ALA A 130 10.43 27.70 13.33
CA ALA A 130 10.86 26.48 14.02
C ALA A 130 12.37 26.29 13.87
N GLY A 131 13.13 26.92 14.77
CA GLY A 131 14.58 27.08 14.63
C GLY A 131 14.90 28.16 13.59
N GLU A 132 15.78 27.85 12.65
CA GLU A 132 16.13 28.72 11.51
C GLU A 132 15.09 28.68 10.38
N ASP A 133 14.21 27.68 10.37
CA ASP A 133 13.20 27.52 9.31
C ASP A 133 12.01 28.44 9.56
N ILE A 134 11.54 29.06 8.47
CA ILE A 134 10.40 29.98 8.46
C ILE A 134 9.30 29.33 7.63
N TYR A 135 8.08 29.33 8.18
CA TYR A 135 6.89 28.75 7.58
C TYR A 135 5.84 29.82 7.37
N ILE A 136 5.14 29.76 6.25
CA ILE A 136 4.00 30.60 5.91
C ILE A 136 2.80 29.69 5.73
N ASN A 137 1.77 29.87 6.57
CA ASN A 137 0.60 28.98 6.60
C ASN A 137 0.94 27.48 6.73
N GLY A 138 2.06 27.16 7.41
CA GLY A 138 2.53 25.78 7.59
C GLY A 138 3.47 25.27 6.49
N VAL A 139 3.69 26.03 5.43
CA VAL A 139 4.60 25.69 4.32
C VAL A 139 5.97 26.34 4.52
N VAL A 140 7.05 25.56 4.44
CA VAL A 140 8.42 26.06 4.63
C VAL A 140 8.89 26.92 3.45
N ILE A 141 9.59 28.03 3.72
CA ILE A 141 10.31 28.79 2.69
C ILE A 141 11.71 28.19 2.49
N GLU A 142 12.13 28.09 1.23
CA GLU A 142 13.39 27.46 0.85
C GLU A 142 14.39 28.48 0.32
N GLY A 143 15.68 28.22 0.56
CA GLY A 143 16.76 29.03 0.02
C GLY A 143 16.82 30.47 0.56
N GLU A 144 17.53 31.33 -0.16
CA GLU A 144 17.57 32.78 0.09
C GLU A 144 16.58 33.51 -0.84
N ALA A 145 16.22 34.74 -0.48
CA ALA A 145 15.33 35.55 -1.30
C ALA A 145 15.96 35.84 -2.68
N ILE A 146 15.20 35.58 -3.73
CA ILE A 146 15.48 36.07 -5.08
C ILE A 146 14.98 37.52 -5.13
N GLN A 147 15.88 38.46 -5.43
CA GLN A 147 15.49 39.85 -5.63
C GLN A 147 14.90 40.03 -7.03
N ALA A 148 13.70 40.58 -7.10
CA ALA A 148 13.04 40.91 -8.37
C ALA A 148 12.35 42.26 -8.22
N GLY A 149 12.82 43.28 -8.94
CA GLY A 149 12.39 44.66 -8.74
C GLY A 149 12.61 45.15 -7.31
N ASN A 150 11.55 45.73 -6.74
CA ASN A 150 11.48 46.14 -5.33
C ASN A 150 11.04 44.99 -4.41
N SER A 151 10.77 43.80 -4.96
CA SER A 151 10.18 42.67 -4.27
C SER A 151 11.17 41.55 -3.93
N TYR A 152 10.74 40.64 -3.07
CA TYR A 152 11.44 39.39 -2.78
C TYR A 152 10.61 38.19 -3.18
N VAL A 153 11.27 37.16 -3.71
CA VAL A 153 10.66 35.87 -4.03
C VAL A 153 11.35 34.77 -3.24
N TYR A 154 10.57 33.97 -2.53
CA TYR A 154 11.02 32.74 -1.88
C TYR A 154 10.39 31.54 -2.58
N VAL A 155 11.15 30.45 -2.69
CA VAL A 155 10.62 29.19 -3.22
C VAL A 155 9.91 28.45 -2.08
N VAL A 156 8.78 27.81 -2.38
CA VAL A 156 8.04 26.94 -1.46
C VAL A 156 7.74 25.59 -2.13
N PRO A 157 7.74 24.47 -1.38
CA PRO A 157 7.59 23.15 -1.97
C PRO A 157 6.14 22.82 -2.39
N GLU A 158 5.15 23.56 -1.90
CA GLU A 158 3.73 23.26 -2.13
C GLU A 158 2.83 24.51 -2.11
N VAL A 159 1.59 24.34 -2.60
CA VAL A 159 0.57 25.38 -2.63
C VAL A 159 0.07 25.65 -1.20
N MET A 160 0.02 26.92 -0.80
CA MET A 160 -0.43 27.30 0.53
C MET A 160 -1.96 27.23 0.65
N GLU A 161 -2.44 26.54 1.67
CA GLU A 161 -3.86 26.49 1.99
C GLU A 161 -4.36 27.75 2.71
N GLN A 162 -5.67 27.95 2.68
CA GLN A 162 -6.32 29.04 3.40
C GLN A 162 -6.30 28.68 4.87
N GLN A 163 -5.90 29.62 5.71
CA GLN A 163 -5.88 29.43 7.15
C GLN A 163 -6.77 30.48 7.80
N SER A 164 -7.69 30.03 8.67
CA SER A 164 -8.50 30.93 9.51
C SER A 164 -7.81 31.27 10.84
N GLU A 165 -6.81 30.49 11.22
CA GLU A 165 -6.07 30.60 12.48
C GLU A 165 -4.58 30.30 12.24
N PRO A 166 -3.67 30.73 13.14
CA PRO A 166 -2.25 30.40 13.03
C PRO A 166 -1.99 28.90 13.01
N VAL A 167 -1.12 28.46 12.08
CA VAL A 167 -0.70 27.06 11.98
C VAL A 167 0.52 26.84 12.88
N ASN A 168 0.42 25.92 13.84
CA ASN A 168 1.57 25.53 14.64
C ASN A 168 2.46 24.54 13.87
N VAL A 169 3.77 24.75 13.97
CA VAL A 169 4.78 23.78 13.55
C VAL A 169 5.35 23.10 14.79
N TYR A 170 5.28 21.78 14.81
CA TYR A 170 5.79 20.91 15.84
C TYR A 170 7.11 20.29 15.41
N VAL A 171 8.00 20.09 16.38
CA VAL A 171 9.30 19.44 16.18
C VAL A 171 9.33 18.14 16.96
N THR A 172 9.58 17.02 16.30
CA THR A 172 9.88 15.73 16.92
C THR A 172 11.34 15.39 16.71
N THR A 173 12.09 15.26 17.79
CA THR A 173 13.43 14.65 17.75
C THR A 173 13.31 13.17 18.12
N ILE A 174 13.74 12.27 17.24
CA ILE A 174 13.77 10.83 17.52
C ILE A 174 15.23 10.41 17.56
N ASN A 175 15.66 9.90 18.72
CA ASN A 175 16.99 9.34 18.91
C ASN A 175 16.88 7.82 18.91
N VAL A 176 17.69 7.14 18.11
CA VAL A 176 17.74 5.68 18.02
C VAL A 176 19.11 5.20 18.47
N TYR A 177 19.12 4.30 19.45
CA TYR A 177 20.35 3.70 19.97
C TYR A 177 20.33 2.18 19.84
N ALA A 178 21.48 1.61 19.48
CA ALA A 178 21.75 0.20 19.62
C ALA A 178 22.11 -0.14 21.08
N ILE A 179 21.50 -1.20 21.61
CA ILE A 179 21.79 -1.81 22.91
C ILE A 179 21.88 -3.33 22.74
N ASN A 180 22.79 -3.98 23.48
CA ASN A 180 22.97 -5.43 23.46
C ASN A 180 23.24 -5.97 24.88
N GLN A 181 22.76 -7.18 25.17
CA GLN A 181 22.95 -7.94 26.39
C GLN A 181 24.42 -8.02 26.81
N GLY A 182 24.66 -7.89 28.10
CA GLY A 182 26.00 -7.89 28.69
C GLY A 182 26.80 -6.61 28.43
N ASN A 183 26.24 -5.64 27.71
CA ASN A 183 26.89 -4.36 27.44
C ASN A 183 26.00 -3.19 27.88
N SER A 184 26.38 -2.49 28.96
CA SER A 184 25.64 -1.33 29.45
C SER A 184 25.80 -0.06 28.59
N ALA A 185 26.66 -0.08 27.57
CA ALA A 185 26.83 1.03 26.65
C ALA A 185 25.73 1.04 25.56
N LYS A 186 25.13 2.21 25.36
CA LYS A 186 24.26 2.49 24.20
C LYS A 186 25.07 3.18 23.10
N SER A 187 24.89 2.75 21.86
CA SER A 187 25.59 3.30 20.70
C SER A 187 24.60 4.00 19.77
N PRO A 188 24.85 5.24 19.31
CA PRO A 188 24.00 5.88 18.31
C PRO A 188 23.87 5.04 17.03
N LEU A 189 22.66 4.93 16.48
CA LEU A 189 22.41 4.07 15.33
C LEU A 189 22.07 4.89 14.08
N LYS A 190 23.04 5.02 13.18
CA LYS A 190 22.91 5.68 11.87
C LYS A 190 22.04 4.86 10.90
N ASP A 191 21.42 5.51 9.92
CA ASP A 191 20.68 4.87 8.83
C ASP A 191 19.54 3.95 9.31
N VAL A 192 18.88 4.32 10.42
CA VAL A 192 17.60 3.75 10.82
C VAL A 192 16.51 4.49 10.05
N THR A 193 15.69 3.75 9.33
CA THR A 193 14.53 4.28 8.64
C THR A 193 13.45 4.62 9.68
N VAL A 194 12.95 5.85 9.67
CA VAL A 194 11.87 6.32 10.53
C VAL A 194 10.70 6.73 9.66
N VAL A 195 9.62 5.95 9.72
CA VAL A 195 8.38 6.21 8.96
C VAL A 195 7.41 6.94 9.87
N VAL A 196 6.96 8.13 9.49
CA VAL A 196 6.05 8.95 10.30
C VAL A 196 4.72 9.12 9.58
N ASN A 197 3.63 8.88 10.30
CA ASN A 197 2.27 8.94 9.80
C ASN A 197 1.44 9.93 10.60
N LYS A 198 0.41 10.50 9.95
CA LYS A 198 -0.64 11.23 10.64
C LYS A 198 -1.42 10.28 11.55
N ALA A 199 -1.75 10.72 12.76
CA ALA A 199 -2.53 9.93 13.71
C ALA A 199 -3.69 10.75 14.27
N LYS A 200 -4.80 10.06 14.56
CA LYS A 200 -6.02 10.68 15.10
C LYS A 200 -6.56 9.85 16.25
N LYS A 201 -7.26 10.50 17.18
CA LYS A 201 -8.06 9.85 18.22
C LYS A 201 -9.50 9.75 17.73
N ASP A 202 -10.13 8.60 17.95
CA ASP A 202 -11.58 8.47 17.77
C ASP A 202 -12.33 9.06 18.99
N SER A 203 -13.68 8.97 18.97
CA SER A 203 -14.51 9.47 20.07
C SER A 203 -14.29 8.74 21.40
N LEU A 204 -13.61 7.59 21.39
CA LEU A 204 -13.27 6.79 22.57
C LEU A 204 -11.81 7.03 23.03
N GLY A 205 -11.08 7.92 22.34
CA GLY A 205 -9.68 8.20 22.64
C GLY A 205 -8.70 7.17 22.07
N ILE A 206 -9.16 6.22 21.24
CA ILE A 206 -8.31 5.22 20.61
C ILE A 206 -7.57 5.88 19.44
N ILE A 207 -6.24 5.73 19.42
CA ILE A 207 -5.39 6.28 18.38
C ILE A 207 -5.39 5.32 17.17
N TYR A 208 -5.60 5.86 15.98
CA TYR A 208 -5.49 5.14 14.71
C TYR A 208 -4.67 5.95 13.69
N THR A 209 -4.01 5.23 12.78
CA THR A 209 -3.33 5.79 11.62
C THR A 209 -4.21 5.63 10.40
N LYS A 210 -4.54 6.74 9.72
CA LYS A 210 -5.37 6.71 8.51
C LYS A 210 -4.50 7.09 7.32
N GLY A 211 -3.85 6.11 6.69
CA GLY A 211 -3.30 6.13 5.31
C GLY A 211 -2.44 7.30 4.81
N ASP A 212 -2.25 8.36 5.58
CA ASP A 212 -1.59 9.59 5.18
C ASP A 212 -0.20 9.62 5.82
N SER A 213 0.80 9.22 5.04
CA SER A 213 2.21 9.31 5.43
C SER A 213 2.64 10.77 5.50
N LEU A 214 3.35 11.16 6.57
CA LEU A 214 4.06 12.45 6.63
C LEU A 214 5.42 12.37 5.94
N GLY A 215 5.99 11.17 5.84
CA GLY A 215 7.25 10.94 5.16
C GLY A 215 8.10 9.86 5.81
N VAL A 216 9.29 9.70 5.24
CA VAL A 216 10.31 8.74 5.69
C VAL A 216 11.63 9.48 5.84
N TRP A 217 12.26 9.31 7.00
CA TRP A 217 13.55 9.89 7.30
C TRP A 217 14.57 8.80 7.65
N LYS A 218 15.85 9.18 7.72
CA LYS A 218 16.92 8.35 8.23
C LYS A 218 17.66 9.04 9.35
N THR A 219 18.08 8.28 10.35
CA THR A 219 18.94 8.80 11.42
C THR A 219 20.34 9.13 10.92
N ASP A 220 20.91 10.21 11.45
CA ASP A 220 22.28 10.66 11.21
C ASP A 220 23.34 9.85 11.98
N GLU A 221 24.60 10.27 11.95
CA GLU A 221 25.70 9.59 12.66
C GLU A 221 25.54 9.59 14.18
N GLN A 222 24.72 10.50 14.71
CA GLN A 222 24.37 10.61 16.11
C GLN A 222 23.09 9.82 16.44
N GLY A 223 22.60 9.01 15.49
CA GLY A 223 21.39 8.22 15.65
C GLY A 223 20.13 9.09 15.76
N GLN A 224 20.18 10.34 15.30
CA GLN A 224 19.12 11.31 15.47
C GLN A 224 18.41 11.60 14.15
N VAL A 225 17.11 11.83 14.25
CA VAL A 225 16.32 12.47 13.20
C VAL A 225 15.46 13.58 13.82
N VAL A 226 15.32 14.69 13.11
CA VAL A 226 14.44 15.80 13.46
C VAL A 226 13.34 15.90 12.42
N VAL A 227 12.10 15.70 12.84
CA VAL A 227 10.90 15.74 12.01
C VAL A 227 10.14 17.02 12.35
N LYS A 228 9.86 17.85 11.35
CA LYS A 228 9.04 19.07 11.49
C LYS A 228 7.70 18.84 10.79
N HIS A 229 6.59 19.09 11.49
CA HIS A 229 5.25 18.77 10.98
C HIS A 229 4.18 19.69 11.60
N THR A 230 2.98 19.70 11.04
CA THR A 230 1.84 20.53 11.51
C THR A 230 0.79 19.74 12.30
N GLU A 231 0.97 18.42 12.41
CA GLU A 231 0.01 17.52 13.08
C GLU A 231 0.15 17.55 14.60
N LYS A 232 -0.98 17.63 15.32
CA LYS A 232 -1.01 17.58 16.81
C LYS A 232 -0.73 16.19 17.37
N LEU A 233 -0.91 15.14 16.56
CA LEU A 233 -0.70 13.76 16.94
C LEU A 233 -0.08 13.03 15.75
N ILE A 234 1.06 12.40 15.99
CA ILE A 234 1.75 11.57 15.00
C ILE A 234 2.01 10.17 15.56
N ALA A 235 2.16 9.22 14.64
CA ALA A 235 2.61 7.87 14.91
C ALA A 235 3.87 7.61 14.08
N PHE A 236 4.87 6.93 14.63
CA PHE A 236 6.05 6.54 13.87
C PHE A 236 6.52 5.13 14.18
N ASN A 237 7.21 4.52 13.22
CA ASN A 237 7.86 3.22 13.36
C ASN A 237 9.33 3.34 12.94
N VAL A 238 10.19 2.49 13.52
CA VAL A 238 11.60 2.42 13.18
C VAL A 238 11.94 1.09 12.51
N TYR A 239 12.81 1.13 11.50
CA TYR A 239 13.23 -0.06 10.76
C TYR A 239 14.72 0.03 10.43
N LYS A 240 15.43 -1.07 10.66
CA LYS A 240 16.80 -1.27 10.20
C LYS A 240 17.04 -2.76 10.05
N ALA A 241 17.61 -3.18 8.91
CA ALA A 241 17.95 -4.60 8.67
C ALA A 241 18.82 -5.14 9.82
N ASP A 242 18.56 -6.37 10.24
CA ASP A 242 19.23 -7.08 11.35
C ASP A 242 19.02 -6.49 12.75
N TYR A 243 18.21 -5.45 12.90
CA TYR A 243 17.87 -4.85 14.19
C TYR A 243 16.38 -4.97 14.47
N SER A 244 16.05 -5.15 15.76
CA SER A 244 14.69 -5.15 16.26
C SER A 244 14.54 -4.13 17.40
N ASP A 245 13.42 -3.43 17.46
CA ASP A 245 13.03 -2.59 18.60
C ASP A 245 12.43 -3.42 19.76
N LYS A 246 12.38 -4.75 19.57
CA LYS A 246 11.84 -5.74 20.49
C LYS A 246 12.84 -6.85 20.78
N TYR A 247 12.78 -7.40 21.98
CA TYR A 247 13.46 -8.63 22.38
C TYR A 247 12.45 -9.55 23.09
N ASP A 248 12.29 -10.80 22.63
CA ASP A 248 11.24 -11.73 23.10
C ASP A 248 9.83 -11.11 23.09
N ASN A 249 9.50 -10.39 22.00
CA ASN A 249 8.27 -9.60 21.83
C ASN A 249 8.04 -8.49 22.86
N TYR A 250 8.95 -8.24 23.81
CA TYR A 250 8.92 -7.06 24.65
C TYR A 250 9.54 -5.86 23.93
N LEU A 251 8.86 -4.72 23.95
CA LEU A 251 9.40 -3.47 23.43
C LEU A 251 10.57 -2.99 24.31
N LEU A 252 11.70 -2.66 23.69
CA LEU A 252 12.91 -2.24 24.41
C LEU A 252 12.73 -0.83 25.00
N GLY A 253 12.84 -0.74 26.33
CA GLY A 253 12.84 0.52 27.10
C GLY A 253 14.24 1.04 27.45
N GLY A 254 15.28 0.23 27.25
CA GLY A 254 16.68 0.61 27.48
C GLY A 254 17.54 -0.54 27.97
N ILE A 255 18.68 -0.22 28.58
CA ILE A 255 19.60 -1.19 29.18
C ILE A 255 20.08 -0.69 30.54
N ASP A 256 20.19 -1.59 31.52
CA ASP A 256 20.65 -1.25 32.87
C ASP A 256 22.19 -1.19 32.98
N ASN A 257 22.69 -0.86 34.17
CA ASN A 257 24.13 -0.74 34.42
C ASN A 257 24.89 -2.07 34.38
N THR A 258 24.18 -3.21 34.38
CA THR A 258 24.75 -4.55 34.24
C THR A 258 24.74 -5.05 32.80
N GLY A 259 24.11 -4.31 31.88
CA GLY A 259 23.94 -4.74 30.50
C GLY A 259 22.68 -5.60 30.28
N LYS A 260 21.70 -5.57 31.18
CA LYS A 260 20.42 -6.28 31.01
C LYS A 260 19.37 -5.37 30.39
N PHE A 261 18.59 -5.89 29.45
CA PHE A 261 17.50 -5.14 28.84
C PHE A 261 16.45 -4.70 29.85
N MET A 262 15.97 -3.48 29.66
CA MET A 262 14.77 -2.95 30.30
C MET A 262 13.67 -2.88 29.24
N TYR A 263 12.43 -3.15 29.63
CA TYR A 263 11.28 -3.18 28.73
C TYR A 263 10.34 -2.01 29.01
N VAL A 264 9.50 -1.69 28.02
CA VAL A 264 8.41 -0.75 28.20
C VAL A 264 7.25 -1.46 28.89
N ASP A 265 6.76 -0.90 30.00
CA ASP A 265 5.52 -1.29 30.66
C ASP A 265 4.35 -0.68 29.87
N LEU A 266 3.63 -1.51 29.10
CA LEU A 266 2.61 -1.05 28.17
C LEU A 266 1.25 -0.90 28.83
N ASN A 267 0.95 -1.73 29.84
CA ASN A 267 -0.32 -1.69 30.56
C ASN A 267 -0.28 -0.74 31.78
N GLY A 268 0.91 -0.27 32.18
CA GLY A 268 1.13 0.70 33.24
C GLY A 268 0.98 0.12 34.65
N ASP A 269 1.06 -1.20 34.82
CA ASP A 269 0.88 -1.87 36.12
C ASP A 269 2.17 -1.98 36.96
N GLY A 270 3.29 -1.51 36.40
CA GLY A 270 4.61 -1.52 37.02
C GLY A 270 5.30 -2.89 37.01
N LYS A 271 4.79 -3.87 36.25
CA LYS A 271 5.35 -5.21 36.09
C LYS A 271 5.60 -5.49 34.61
N PHE A 272 6.58 -6.35 34.34
CA PHE A 272 6.85 -6.83 32.99
C PHE A 272 6.31 -8.25 32.88
N THR A 273 5.11 -8.39 32.32
CA THR A 273 4.32 -9.63 32.28
C THR A 273 4.05 -10.06 30.85
N LYS A 274 3.30 -11.15 30.62
CA LYS A 274 3.01 -11.60 29.24
C LYS A 274 2.10 -10.60 28.51
N GLU A 275 1.34 -9.82 29.27
CA GLU A 275 0.43 -8.78 28.84
C GLU A 275 1.16 -7.57 28.22
N ASP A 276 2.48 -7.44 28.43
CA ASP A 276 3.33 -6.40 27.84
C ASP A 276 4.04 -6.85 26.55
N LYS A 277 3.83 -8.09 26.11
CA LYS A 277 4.36 -8.59 24.84
C LYS A 277 3.54 -8.05 23.66
N VAL A 278 4.25 -7.73 22.57
CA VAL A 278 3.68 -7.19 21.34
C VAL A 278 4.08 -8.05 20.14
N ASP A 279 3.11 -8.81 19.64
CA ASP A 279 3.30 -9.72 18.49
C ASP A 279 3.17 -9.01 17.12
N PHE A 280 2.98 -7.69 17.09
CA PHE A 280 2.84 -6.87 15.89
C PHE A 280 3.75 -5.63 15.94
N ALA A 281 3.85 -4.90 14.82
CA ALA A 281 4.53 -3.60 14.81
C ALA A 281 3.68 -2.57 15.55
N LEU A 282 4.07 -2.21 16.78
CA LEU A 282 3.39 -1.19 17.57
C LEU A 282 4.03 0.18 17.26
N PRO A 283 3.28 1.15 16.72
CA PRO A 283 3.83 2.48 16.48
C PRO A 283 4.06 3.25 17.78
N TYR A 284 5.08 4.11 17.75
CA TYR A 284 5.36 5.09 18.79
C TYR A 284 4.50 6.33 18.56
N TYR A 285 3.87 6.84 19.61
CA TYR A 285 3.01 8.02 19.52
C TYR A 285 3.65 9.26 20.11
N VAL A 286 3.43 10.39 19.45
CA VAL A 286 3.83 11.72 19.94
C VAL A 286 2.61 12.64 19.89
N ASP A 287 2.22 13.11 21.06
CA ASP A 287 1.04 13.94 21.27
C ASP A 287 1.47 15.35 21.74
N TYR A 288 0.94 16.37 21.08
CA TYR A 288 1.21 17.78 21.31
C TYR A 288 0.01 18.54 21.91
N GLU A 289 -1.01 17.85 22.43
CA GLU A 289 -2.25 18.45 22.98
C GLU A 289 -2.02 19.49 24.09
N ASN A 290 -0.89 19.42 24.83
CA ASN A 290 -0.55 20.36 25.91
C ASN A 290 0.13 21.66 25.44
N ASN A 291 0.05 22.02 24.15
CA ASN A 291 0.74 23.18 23.53
C ASN A 291 2.28 23.15 23.61
N THR A 292 2.88 22.00 23.92
CA THR A 292 4.32 21.80 23.74
C THR A 292 4.62 21.83 22.24
N LYS A 293 5.58 22.64 21.77
CA LYS A 293 5.95 22.72 20.34
C LYS A 293 7.09 21.78 19.94
N ALA A 294 7.75 21.15 20.91
CA ALA A 294 8.86 20.24 20.67
C ALA A 294 8.77 19.00 21.57
N SER A 295 9.09 17.83 21.03
CA SER A 295 9.10 16.57 21.77
C SER A 295 10.33 15.76 21.40
N THR A 296 10.87 15.01 22.35
CA THR A 296 11.98 14.09 22.12
C THR A 296 11.56 12.68 22.49
N LYS A 297 11.80 11.74 21.58
CA LYS A 297 11.59 10.31 21.79
C LYS A 297 12.91 9.57 21.65
N THR A 298 13.08 8.57 22.49
CA THR A 298 14.23 7.67 22.42
C THR A 298 13.72 6.28 22.12
N VAL A 299 14.29 5.65 21.10
CA VAL A 299 14.02 4.28 20.71
C VAL A 299 15.29 3.47 20.85
N TYR A 300 15.15 2.25 21.34
CA TYR A 300 16.25 1.32 21.49
C TYR A 300 16.04 0.16 20.54
N MET A 301 17.10 -0.24 19.84
CA MET A 301 17.12 -1.40 18.96
C MET A 301 18.26 -2.33 19.35
N THR A 302 18.13 -3.60 19.04
CA THR A 302 19.16 -4.61 19.31
C THR A 302 19.38 -5.51 18.11
N THR A 303 20.60 -6.02 17.97
CA THR A 303 20.92 -7.16 17.09
C THR A 303 20.78 -8.48 17.81
N ASP A 304 20.60 -8.46 19.14
CA ASP A 304 20.42 -9.66 19.91
C ASP A 304 19.07 -10.26 19.57
N ILE A 305 19.14 -11.39 18.88
CA ILE A 305 18.00 -12.25 18.69
C ILE A 305 17.81 -12.94 20.03
N ALA A 306 16.61 -12.82 20.61
CA ALA A 306 16.26 -13.69 21.71
C ALA A 306 16.48 -15.12 21.24
N GLU A 307 17.44 -15.82 21.83
CA GLU A 307 17.40 -17.27 21.77
C GLU A 307 15.97 -17.62 22.19
N PRO A 308 15.20 -18.33 21.35
CA PRO A 308 13.87 -18.73 21.75
C PRO A 308 14.07 -19.37 23.12
N GLU A 309 13.41 -18.83 24.15
CA GLU A 309 13.35 -19.52 25.43
C GLU A 309 12.89 -20.91 25.05
N VAL A 310 13.80 -21.89 25.10
CA VAL A 310 13.42 -23.29 25.00
C VAL A 310 12.54 -23.43 26.22
N PRO A 311 11.22 -23.55 26.04
CA PRO A 311 10.34 -23.58 27.19
C PRO A 311 10.84 -24.71 28.09
N GLU A 312 11.04 -24.45 29.40
CA GLU A 312 11.49 -25.50 30.35
C GLU A 312 10.64 -26.78 30.20
N GLU A 313 9.38 -26.59 29.80
CA GLU A 313 8.52 -27.60 29.16
C GLU A 313 7.98 -27.07 27.82
N LEU A 314 8.19 -27.83 26.73
CA LEU A 314 7.51 -27.59 25.46
C LEU A 314 5.99 -27.50 25.68
N PRO A 315 5.30 -26.56 25.03
CA PRO A 315 3.84 -26.52 25.10
C PRO A 315 3.30 -27.86 24.60
N ASP A 316 2.30 -28.38 25.31
CA ASP A 316 1.60 -29.60 24.93
C ASP A 316 1.18 -29.56 23.45
N ALA A 317 1.47 -30.65 22.72
CA ALA A 317 1.27 -30.72 21.27
C ALA A 317 -0.19 -30.47 20.87
N ASP A 318 -1.14 -30.93 21.67
CA ASP A 318 -2.57 -30.74 21.39
C ASP A 318 -3.00 -29.28 21.62
N SER A 319 -2.43 -28.62 22.62
CA SER A 319 -2.63 -27.18 22.84
C SER A 319 -2.12 -26.34 21.66
N VAL A 320 -0.94 -26.67 21.12
CA VAL A 320 -0.40 -26.04 19.90
C VAL A 320 -1.30 -26.33 18.70
N ARG A 321 -1.75 -27.58 18.55
CA ARG A 321 -2.64 -27.99 17.46
C ARG A 321 -3.96 -27.20 17.46
N VAL A 322 -4.58 -27.02 18.63
CA VAL A 322 -5.83 -26.25 18.77
C VAL A 322 -5.59 -24.78 18.44
N ALA A 323 -4.57 -24.16 19.04
CA ALA A 323 -4.24 -22.76 18.79
C ALA A 323 -3.92 -22.50 17.31
N TRP A 324 -3.18 -23.41 16.67
CA TRP A 324 -2.88 -23.31 15.25
C TRP A 324 -4.14 -23.42 14.37
N LYS A 325 -5.00 -24.41 14.66
CA LYS A 325 -6.25 -24.62 13.91
C LYS A 325 -7.17 -23.41 13.97
N ASP A 326 -7.26 -22.74 15.12
CA ASP A 326 -8.10 -21.55 15.29
C ASP A 326 -7.59 -20.39 14.41
N VAL A 327 -6.30 -20.07 14.48
CA VAL A 327 -5.72 -18.96 13.68
C VAL A 327 -5.79 -19.26 12.19
N LEU A 328 -5.55 -20.52 11.78
CA LEU A 328 -5.67 -20.95 10.39
C LEU A 328 -7.12 -20.84 9.90
N THR A 329 -8.10 -21.28 10.69
CA THR A 329 -9.53 -21.20 10.35
C THR A 329 -9.98 -19.76 10.18
N ASP A 330 -9.53 -18.86 11.07
CA ASP A 330 -9.83 -17.43 10.99
C ASP A 330 -9.29 -16.79 9.71
N TYR A 331 -8.07 -17.16 9.30
CA TYR A 331 -7.51 -16.73 8.02
C TYR A 331 -8.29 -17.30 6.83
N MET A 332 -8.62 -18.60 6.82
CA MET A 332 -9.38 -19.23 5.73
C MET A 332 -10.76 -18.57 5.55
N ARG A 333 -11.45 -18.26 6.64
CA ARG A 333 -12.71 -17.48 6.61
C ARG A 333 -12.50 -16.14 5.91
N TYR A 334 -11.49 -15.39 6.33
CA TYR A 334 -11.20 -14.07 5.76
C TYR A 334 -10.80 -14.16 4.28
N ASN A 335 -10.00 -15.16 3.92
CA ASN A 335 -9.55 -15.37 2.54
C ASN A 335 -10.73 -15.62 1.58
N VAL A 336 -11.71 -16.45 1.98
CA VAL A 336 -12.95 -16.67 1.21
C VAL A 336 -13.78 -15.39 1.09
N GLU A 337 -13.88 -14.60 2.17
CA GLU A 337 -14.59 -13.31 2.12
C GLU A 337 -13.90 -12.32 1.17
N ALA A 338 -12.57 -12.21 1.24
CA ALA A 338 -11.79 -11.36 0.35
C ALA A 338 -11.92 -11.80 -1.11
N GLU A 339 -11.88 -13.10 -1.39
CA GLU A 339 -12.09 -13.63 -2.74
C GLU A 339 -13.50 -13.32 -3.26
N SER A 340 -14.52 -13.45 -2.40
CA SER A 340 -15.91 -13.10 -2.75
C SER A 340 -16.05 -11.62 -3.13
N LYS A 341 -15.32 -10.72 -2.47
CA LYS A 341 -15.25 -9.30 -2.84
C LYS A 341 -14.59 -9.12 -4.20
N LEU A 342 -13.41 -9.71 -4.38
CA LEU A 342 -12.61 -9.57 -5.61
C LEU A 342 -13.33 -10.12 -6.86
N VAL A 343 -13.99 -11.27 -6.73
CA VAL A 343 -14.56 -12.01 -7.86
C VAL A 343 -16.02 -11.64 -8.13
N GLN A 344 -16.80 -11.32 -7.08
CA GLN A 344 -18.25 -11.14 -7.18
C GLN A 344 -18.75 -9.75 -6.76
N GLY A 345 -17.88 -8.86 -6.26
CA GLY A 345 -18.30 -7.56 -5.73
C GLY A 345 -19.13 -7.68 -4.45
N TYR A 346 -18.93 -8.77 -3.68
CA TYR A 346 -19.64 -9.00 -2.42
C TYR A 346 -19.53 -7.79 -1.48
N ALA A 347 -20.56 -7.56 -0.66
CA ALA A 347 -20.64 -6.41 0.23
C ALA A 347 -20.47 -5.03 -0.45
N ASN A 348 -20.93 -4.91 -1.70
CA ASN A 348 -20.80 -3.72 -2.55
C ASN A 348 -19.34 -3.30 -2.79
N PHE A 349 -18.43 -4.27 -2.85
CA PHE A 349 -17.01 -4.01 -3.10
C PHE A 349 -16.81 -3.43 -4.51
N ASP A 350 -15.96 -2.41 -4.57
CA ASP A 350 -15.48 -1.77 -5.78
C ASP A 350 -13.94 -1.75 -5.79
N TYR A 351 -13.30 -1.88 -6.95
CA TYR A 351 -11.84 -1.94 -7.05
C TYR A 351 -11.13 -0.63 -6.67
N SER A 352 -11.83 0.50 -6.53
CA SER A 352 -11.29 1.67 -5.83
C SER A 352 -10.89 1.37 -4.37
N GLN A 353 -11.43 0.32 -3.76
CA GLN A 353 -11.14 -0.14 -2.40
C GLN A 353 -10.08 -1.25 -2.34
N VAL A 354 -9.49 -1.63 -3.48
CA VAL A 354 -8.57 -2.79 -3.57
C VAL A 354 -7.34 -2.64 -2.68
N GLY A 355 -6.83 -1.40 -2.48
CA GLY A 355 -5.71 -1.13 -1.58
C GLY A 355 -6.00 -1.57 -0.14
N SER A 356 -7.12 -1.11 0.44
CA SER A 356 -7.49 -1.46 1.82
C SER A 356 -7.82 -2.94 2.01
N LEU A 357 -8.42 -3.58 1.00
CA LEU A 357 -8.65 -5.03 1.01
C LEU A 357 -7.32 -5.79 1.00
N SER A 358 -6.38 -5.34 0.17
CA SER A 358 -5.05 -5.90 0.03
C SER A 358 -4.25 -5.80 1.34
N ASP A 359 -4.22 -4.62 1.96
CA ASP A 359 -3.59 -4.39 3.26
C ASP A 359 -4.08 -5.38 4.31
N SER A 360 -5.41 -5.54 4.39
CA SER A 360 -6.03 -6.43 5.37
C SER A 360 -5.74 -7.91 5.10
N LEU A 361 -5.77 -8.34 3.84
CA LEU A 361 -5.44 -9.71 3.44
C LEU A 361 -3.98 -10.03 3.70
N TRP A 362 -3.07 -9.14 3.32
CA TRP A 362 -1.63 -9.26 3.55
C TRP A 362 -1.32 -9.36 5.04
N SER A 363 -1.83 -8.43 5.86
CA SER A 363 -1.59 -8.46 7.31
C SER A 363 -2.09 -9.74 7.96
N LYS A 364 -3.28 -10.22 7.58
CA LYS A 364 -3.82 -11.49 8.12
C LYS A 364 -3.00 -12.70 7.71
N ALA A 365 -2.59 -12.78 6.45
CA ALA A 365 -1.74 -13.85 5.95
C ALA A 365 -0.39 -13.87 6.69
N TYR A 366 0.30 -12.74 6.80
CA TYR A 366 1.62 -12.71 7.44
C TYR A 366 1.58 -12.80 8.97
N ASN A 367 0.49 -12.40 9.62
CA ASN A 367 0.28 -12.71 11.03
C ASN A 367 0.17 -14.23 11.26
N LEU A 368 -0.57 -14.93 10.41
CA LEU A 368 -0.65 -16.40 10.44
C LEU A 368 0.73 -17.03 10.16
N VAL A 369 1.44 -16.56 9.13
CA VAL A 369 2.78 -17.06 8.79
C VAL A 369 3.75 -16.89 9.95
N ASN A 370 3.81 -15.71 10.56
CA ASN A 370 4.66 -15.44 11.70
C ASN A 370 4.32 -16.36 12.89
N LYS A 371 3.03 -16.57 13.16
CA LYS A 371 2.60 -17.49 14.23
C LYS A 371 2.98 -18.94 13.93
N GLY A 372 2.83 -19.37 12.68
CA GLY A 372 3.22 -20.71 12.23
C GLY A 372 4.72 -20.91 12.36
N ASN A 373 5.53 -19.95 11.92
CA ASN A 373 6.98 -19.97 12.06
C ASN A 373 7.42 -20.03 13.54
N GLN A 374 6.76 -19.30 14.44
CA GLN A 374 7.00 -19.42 15.88
C GLN A 374 6.74 -20.85 16.39
N PHE A 375 5.63 -21.47 15.99
CA PHE A 375 5.36 -22.86 16.36
C PHE A 375 6.37 -23.83 15.76
N VAL A 376 6.76 -23.66 14.49
CA VAL A 376 7.78 -24.48 13.84
C VAL A 376 9.11 -24.40 14.58
N ASP A 377 9.53 -23.21 15.02
CA ASP A 377 10.75 -23.00 15.79
C ASP A 377 10.69 -23.73 17.14
N VAL A 378 9.59 -23.57 17.88
CA VAL A 378 9.37 -24.25 19.17
C VAL A 378 9.36 -25.78 19.01
N LEU A 379 8.62 -26.30 18.03
CA LEU A 379 8.48 -27.73 17.80
C LEU A 379 9.78 -28.39 17.31
N SER A 380 10.67 -27.61 16.69
CA SER A 380 11.98 -28.09 16.23
C SER A 380 12.95 -28.42 17.37
N ASN A 381 12.66 -27.96 18.59
CA ASN A 381 13.45 -28.28 19.79
C ASN A 381 13.15 -29.68 20.37
N SER A 382 12.20 -30.43 19.79
CA SER A 382 11.85 -31.78 20.21
C SER A 382 12.26 -32.84 19.20
N THR A 383 12.58 -34.04 19.70
CA THR A 383 12.75 -35.25 18.88
C THR A 383 11.56 -36.20 18.97
N GLU A 384 10.49 -35.86 19.72
CA GLU A 384 9.33 -36.75 19.83
C GLU A 384 8.48 -36.72 18.55
N GLU A 385 7.95 -37.89 18.19
CA GLU A 385 7.20 -38.12 16.95
C GLU A 385 5.98 -37.20 16.82
N GLN A 386 5.23 -36.98 17.91
CA GLN A 386 4.03 -36.12 17.89
C GLN A 386 4.34 -34.66 17.54
N TYR A 387 5.47 -34.12 18.01
CA TYR A 387 5.89 -32.74 17.71
C TYR A 387 6.45 -32.64 16.29
N PHE A 388 7.16 -33.68 15.84
CA PHE A 388 7.60 -33.79 14.46
C PHE A 388 6.40 -33.78 13.49
N GLU A 389 5.41 -34.63 13.73
CA GLU A 389 4.19 -34.69 12.90
C GLU A 389 3.43 -33.36 12.92
N LEU A 390 3.27 -32.73 14.09
CA LEU A 390 2.61 -31.44 14.21
C LEU A 390 3.34 -30.35 13.40
N LYS A 391 4.67 -30.32 13.46
CA LYS A 391 5.49 -29.39 12.67
C LYS A 391 5.27 -29.59 11.17
N GLN A 392 5.27 -30.83 10.69
CA GLN A 392 5.04 -31.10 9.27
C GLN A 392 3.63 -30.66 8.82
N ASN A 393 2.61 -30.86 9.66
CA ASN A 393 1.26 -30.37 9.37
C ASN A 393 1.22 -28.84 9.30
N ILE A 394 1.86 -28.12 10.24
CA ILE A 394 1.94 -26.66 10.21
C ILE A 394 2.66 -26.17 8.95
N LEU A 395 3.77 -26.82 8.56
CA LEU A 395 4.49 -26.49 7.33
C LEU A 395 3.65 -26.71 6.07
N MET A 396 2.80 -27.76 6.05
CA MET A 396 1.87 -28.01 4.94
C MET A 396 0.82 -26.89 4.85
N ASP A 397 0.28 -26.48 5.99
CA ASP A 397 -0.70 -25.39 6.08
C ASP A 397 -0.08 -24.05 5.66
N LEU A 398 1.16 -23.77 6.08
CA LEU A 398 1.92 -22.60 5.64
C LEU A 398 2.20 -22.63 4.14
N SER A 399 2.46 -23.80 3.56
CA SER A 399 2.68 -23.95 2.11
C SER A 399 1.42 -23.57 1.31
N LEU A 400 0.22 -23.84 1.83
CA LEU A 400 -1.04 -23.37 1.24
C LEU A 400 -1.13 -21.85 1.26
N VAL A 401 -0.80 -21.23 2.40
CA VAL A 401 -0.84 -19.77 2.57
C VAL A 401 0.15 -19.08 1.65
N TYR A 402 1.38 -19.62 1.54
CA TYR A 402 2.37 -19.12 0.59
C TYR A 402 1.93 -19.26 -0.86
N THR A 403 1.31 -20.40 -1.23
CA THR A 403 0.74 -20.59 -2.56
C THR A 403 -0.33 -19.53 -2.88
N GLN A 404 -1.19 -19.22 -1.90
CA GLN A 404 -2.19 -18.15 -2.03
C GLN A 404 -1.53 -16.78 -2.17
N LEU A 405 -0.57 -16.43 -1.31
CA LEU A 405 0.19 -15.18 -1.37
C LEU A 405 0.85 -15.00 -2.74
N TYR A 406 1.50 -16.04 -3.27
CA TYR A 406 2.07 -16.02 -4.61
C TYR A 406 1.00 -15.81 -5.69
N GLY A 407 -0.17 -16.45 -5.54
CA GLY A 407 -1.31 -16.25 -6.42
C GLY A 407 -1.79 -14.80 -6.46
N TYR A 408 -1.95 -14.17 -5.30
CA TYR A 408 -2.47 -12.81 -5.15
C TYR A 408 -1.46 -11.72 -5.52
N TYR A 409 -0.19 -11.89 -5.13
CA TYR A 409 0.83 -10.84 -5.18
C TYR A 409 1.98 -11.11 -6.13
N GLY A 410 2.15 -12.36 -6.60
CA GLY A 410 3.29 -12.77 -7.43
C GLY A 410 4.63 -12.80 -6.70
N GLN A 411 4.64 -12.47 -5.41
CA GLN A 411 5.82 -12.36 -4.56
C GLN A 411 5.45 -12.83 -3.15
N MET A 412 6.42 -13.36 -2.42
CA MET A 412 6.26 -13.87 -1.06
C MET A 412 7.39 -13.39 -0.18
N VAL A 413 7.11 -13.24 1.12
CA VAL A 413 8.08 -12.84 2.12
C VAL A 413 8.14 -13.92 3.19
N ASP A 414 9.33 -14.37 3.58
CA ASP A 414 9.51 -15.18 4.78
C ASP A 414 10.55 -14.53 5.67
N ARG A 415 10.26 -14.45 6.96
CA ARG A 415 11.14 -13.82 7.98
C ARG A 415 11.73 -12.47 7.53
N GLY A 416 10.90 -11.63 6.93
CA GLY A 416 11.28 -10.27 6.50
C GLY A 416 12.04 -10.18 5.18
N SER A 417 12.26 -11.30 4.48
CA SER A 417 12.96 -11.34 3.19
C SER A 417 12.07 -11.89 2.08
N VAL A 418 12.18 -11.32 0.88
CA VAL A 418 11.52 -11.91 -0.31
C VAL A 418 12.11 -13.28 -0.58
N ILE A 419 11.26 -14.29 -0.70
CA ILE A 419 11.68 -15.66 -1.08
C ILE A 419 11.26 -15.98 -2.51
N PRO A 420 12.11 -16.68 -3.28
CA PRO A 420 11.78 -17.11 -4.64
C PRO A 420 10.78 -18.28 -4.63
N GLU A 421 10.01 -18.43 -5.70
CA GLU A 421 9.07 -19.55 -5.86
C GLU A 421 9.75 -20.92 -5.86
N ASP A 422 11.01 -21.01 -6.33
CA ASP A 422 11.79 -22.26 -6.32
C ASP A 422 12.02 -22.75 -4.88
N GLN A 423 12.21 -21.85 -3.91
CA GLN A 423 12.34 -22.23 -2.49
C GLN A 423 11.03 -22.84 -1.95
N LEU A 424 9.87 -22.30 -2.34
CA LEU A 424 8.58 -22.88 -1.95
C LEU A 424 8.36 -24.26 -2.59
N ILE A 425 8.76 -24.43 -3.85
CA ILE A 425 8.69 -25.72 -4.56
C ILE A 425 9.56 -26.76 -3.83
N GLU A 426 10.82 -26.47 -3.57
CA GLU A 426 11.75 -27.37 -2.86
C GLU A 426 11.24 -27.73 -1.46
N GLN A 427 10.63 -26.78 -0.74
CA GLN A 427 10.00 -27.03 0.55
C GLN A 427 8.83 -28.01 0.41
N MET A 428 7.92 -27.82 -0.54
CA MET A 428 6.77 -28.71 -0.71
C MET A 428 7.19 -30.12 -1.17
N GLU A 429 8.17 -30.21 -2.07
CA GLU A 429 8.74 -31.48 -2.53
C GLU A 429 9.41 -32.25 -1.38
N SER A 430 10.21 -31.58 -0.56
CA SER A 430 10.83 -32.21 0.63
C SER A 430 9.79 -32.61 1.67
N LEU A 431 8.80 -31.75 1.93
CA LEU A 431 7.72 -32.02 2.87
C LEU A 431 6.88 -33.25 2.47
N SER A 432 6.71 -33.48 1.16
CA SER A 432 5.97 -34.64 0.63
C SER A 432 6.54 -35.99 1.09
N MET A 433 7.83 -36.04 1.45
CA MET A 433 8.49 -37.24 1.96
C MET A 433 8.10 -37.58 3.40
N TYR A 434 7.57 -36.61 4.14
CA TYR A 434 7.23 -36.74 5.56
C TYR A 434 5.71 -36.76 5.82
N ILE A 435 4.90 -36.27 4.87
CA ILE A 435 3.44 -36.30 4.99
C ILE A 435 2.90 -37.68 4.59
N ASN A 436 2.35 -38.39 5.57
CA ASN A 436 1.80 -39.73 5.38
C ASN A 436 0.40 -39.73 4.74
N GLY A 437 0.09 -40.82 4.04
CA GLY A 437 -1.24 -41.09 3.48
C GLY A 437 -1.64 -40.13 2.36
N ASN A 438 -2.95 -39.90 2.22
CA ASN A 438 -3.52 -39.12 1.12
C ASN A 438 -3.27 -37.61 1.25
N ARG A 439 -2.86 -37.12 2.43
CA ARG A 439 -2.64 -35.68 2.66
C ARG A 439 -1.53 -35.11 1.78
N ARG A 440 -0.55 -35.91 1.37
CA ARG A 440 0.54 -35.46 0.49
C ARG A 440 0.02 -34.92 -0.85
N TYR A 441 -1.13 -35.40 -1.33
CA TYR A 441 -1.71 -34.92 -2.59
C TYR A 441 -2.14 -33.45 -2.51
N ALA A 442 -2.38 -32.91 -1.31
CA ALA A 442 -2.58 -31.48 -1.13
C ALA A 442 -1.34 -30.67 -1.59
N LEU A 443 -0.13 -31.15 -1.29
CA LEU A 443 1.12 -30.54 -1.77
C LEU A 443 1.25 -30.63 -3.28
N SER A 444 0.86 -31.75 -3.90
CA SER A 444 0.84 -31.89 -5.36
C SER A 444 -0.11 -30.87 -6.01
N VAL A 445 -1.28 -30.58 -5.42
CA VAL A 445 -2.18 -29.53 -5.92
C VAL A 445 -1.57 -28.14 -5.76
N MET A 446 -0.94 -27.84 -4.61
CA MET A 446 -0.26 -26.57 -4.39
C MET A 446 0.90 -26.36 -5.38
N LEU A 447 1.74 -27.39 -5.59
CA LEU A 447 2.80 -27.41 -6.60
C LEU A 447 2.24 -27.18 -8.00
N ALA A 448 1.17 -27.90 -8.38
CA ALA A 448 0.54 -27.71 -9.68
C ALA A 448 0.14 -26.24 -9.91
N LYS A 449 -0.39 -25.58 -8.88
CA LYS A 449 -0.79 -24.18 -8.93
C LYS A 449 0.40 -23.23 -9.06
N VAL A 450 1.48 -23.45 -8.29
CA VAL A 450 2.72 -22.65 -8.41
C VAL A 450 3.32 -22.80 -9.82
N HIS A 451 3.42 -24.04 -10.34
CA HIS A 451 3.88 -24.31 -11.71
C HIS A 451 2.98 -23.62 -12.75
N LEU A 452 1.66 -23.65 -12.57
CA LEU A 452 0.73 -22.97 -13.47
C LEU A 452 0.92 -21.45 -13.47
N LEU A 453 1.10 -20.86 -12.29
CA LEU A 453 1.30 -19.42 -12.09
C LEU A 453 2.60 -18.90 -12.70
N ARG A 454 3.65 -19.75 -12.77
CA ARG A 454 4.94 -19.47 -13.45
C ARG A 454 4.96 -19.91 -14.92
N GLN A 455 3.83 -20.36 -15.47
CA GLN A 455 3.71 -20.87 -16.84
C GLN A 455 4.54 -22.14 -17.15
N ASP A 456 4.90 -22.90 -16.12
CA ASP A 456 5.49 -24.24 -16.26
C ASP A 456 4.37 -25.27 -16.43
N TRP A 457 3.91 -25.40 -17.68
CA TRP A 457 2.80 -26.29 -18.02
C TRP A 457 3.13 -27.76 -17.78
N GLN A 458 4.40 -28.15 -17.95
CA GLN A 458 4.81 -29.54 -17.78
C GLN A 458 4.85 -29.93 -16.31
N GLY A 459 5.39 -29.06 -15.43
CA GLY A 459 5.34 -29.24 -13.98
C GLY A 459 3.90 -29.27 -13.47
N ALA A 460 3.05 -28.34 -13.93
CA ALA A 460 1.66 -28.29 -13.53
C ALA A 460 0.89 -29.57 -13.90
N ALA A 461 1.05 -30.03 -15.15
CA ALA A 461 0.42 -31.27 -15.60
C ALA A 461 0.93 -32.50 -14.83
N TYR A 462 2.24 -32.57 -14.55
CA TYR A 462 2.83 -33.68 -13.78
C TYR A 462 2.23 -33.77 -12.38
N SER A 463 2.19 -32.66 -11.64
CA SER A 463 1.64 -32.63 -10.29
C SER A 463 0.14 -32.92 -10.26
N CYS A 464 -0.63 -32.46 -11.26
CA CYS A 464 -2.05 -32.84 -11.37
C CYS A 464 -2.24 -34.33 -11.67
N GLU A 465 -1.44 -34.90 -12.58
CA GLU A 465 -1.53 -36.31 -12.98
C GLU A 465 -1.19 -37.23 -11.80
N GLU A 466 -0.30 -36.83 -10.89
CA GLU A 466 -0.03 -37.56 -9.65
C GLU A 466 -1.30 -37.73 -8.80
N VAL A 467 -2.08 -36.64 -8.65
CA VAL A 467 -3.32 -36.66 -7.88
C VAL A 467 -4.39 -37.50 -8.60
N ILE A 468 -4.54 -37.35 -9.92
CA ILE A 468 -5.53 -38.09 -10.72
C ILE A 468 -5.22 -39.60 -10.70
N ALA A 469 -3.95 -39.98 -10.89
CA ALA A 469 -3.52 -41.37 -10.89
C ALA A 469 -3.66 -42.06 -9.54
N SER A 470 -3.77 -41.30 -8.44
CA SER A 470 -3.99 -41.86 -7.10
C SER A 470 -5.31 -42.63 -6.98
N GLY A 471 -6.34 -42.25 -7.75
CA GLY A 471 -7.70 -42.79 -7.65
C GLY A 471 -8.39 -42.53 -6.30
N VAL A 472 -7.82 -41.69 -5.44
CA VAL A 472 -8.36 -41.38 -4.10
C VAL A 472 -9.53 -40.41 -4.17
N TYR A 473 -9.46 -39.48 -5.09
CA TYR A 473 -10.41 -38.37 -5.26
C TYR A 473 -11.18 -38.52 -6.56
N SER A 474 -12.41 -38.03 -6.59
CA SER A 474 -13.26 -38.07 -7.79
C SER A 474 -14.27 -36.95 -7.75
N LEU A 475 -14.74 -36.52 -8.93
CA LEU A 475 -15.89 -35.64 -9.04
C LEU A 475 -17.13 -36.32 -8.47
N GLU A 476 -17.97 -35.54 -7.79
CA GLU A 476 -19.31 -35.97 -7.40
C GLU A 476 -20.35 -35.33 -8.35
N PRO A 477 -21.51 -35.96 -8.60
CA PRO A 477 -22.55 -35.34 -9.40
C PRO A 477 -23.05 -34.05 -8.74
N GLN A 478 -22.78 -32.89 -9.36
CA GLN A 478 -23.07 -31.57 -8.79
C GLN A 478 -24.41 -31.02 -9.33
N LEU A 479 -25.54 -31.58 -8.85
CA LEU A 479 -26.89 -31.23 -9.34
C LEU A 479 -27.38 -29.83 -8.94
N ASP A 480 -26.87 -29.23 -7.86
CA ASP A 480 -27.37 -27.97 -7.29
C ASP A 480 -26.44 -26.74 -7.45
N HIS A 481 -25.33 -26.85 -8.18
CA HIS A 481 -24.43 -25.73 -8.49
C HIS A 481 -23.86 -24.95 -7.27
N THR A 482 -23.75 -25.56 -6.09
CA THR A 482 -23.29 -24.89 -4.84
C THR A 482 -21.90 -25.33 -4.37
N MET A 483 -21.40 -24.65 -3.32
CA MET A 483 -20.22 -25.07 -2.54
C MET A 483 -20.31 -26.53 -2.10
N VAL A 484 -19.17 -27.22 -2.04
CA VAL A 484 -19.07 -28.55 -1.42
C VAL A 484 -19.39 -28.41 0.07
N SER A 485 -20.49 -29.02 0.52
CA SER A 485 -21.08 -28.80 1.85
C SER A 485 -20.70 -29.85 2.89
N SER A 486 -19.75 -30.73 2.59
CA SER A 486 -19.34 -31.83 3.46
C SER A 486 -17.86 -32.13 3.30
N SER A 487 -17.16 -32.32 4.42
CA SER A 487 -15.78 -32.80 4.44
C SER A 487 -15.60 -34.26 4.06
N GLU A 488 -16.70 -35.03 3.98
CA GLU A 488 -16.67 -36.43 3.52
C GLU A 488 -16.67 -36.58 1.99
N SER A 489 -16.91 -35.49 1.26
CA SER A 489 -16.96 -35.49 -0.21
C SER A 489 -15.64 -35.98 -0.80
N LYS A 490 -15.73 -36.82 -1.84
CA LYS A 490 -14.56 -37.30 -2.60
C LYS A 490 -13.85 -36.22 -3.41
N GLU A 491 -14.44 -35.03 -3.49
CA GLU A 491 -13.78 -33.88 -4.09
C GLU A 491 -12.83 -33.15 -3.12
N VAL A 492 -12.95 -33.35 -1.81
CA VAL A 492 -12.16 -32.61 -0.82
C VAL A 492 -10.75 -33.18 -0.71
N ILE A 493 -9.76 -32.46 -1.23
CA ILE A 493 -8.34 -32.81 -1.10
C ILE A 493 -7.78 -32.23 0.19
N TYR A 494 -8.11 -30.96 0.46
CA TYR A 494 -7.73 -30.26 1.69
C TYR A 494 -8.85 -29.27 2.08
N GLY A 495 -9.23 -29.27 3.36
CA GLY A 495 -10.34 -28.46 3.86
C GLY A 495 -10.82 -28.90 5.24
N ASP A 496 -12.15 -28.85 5.46
CA ASP A 496 -12.81 -29.09 6.75
C ASP A 496 -12.65 -27.93 7.76
N PHE A 497 -12.50 -26.71 7.23
CA PHE A 497 -12.66 -25.49 8.03
C PHE A 497 -14.14 -25.13 8.05
N TYR A 498 -14.70 -24.84 9.23
CA TYR A 498 -16.11 -24.52 9.38
C TYR A 498 -16.26 -23.11 9.95
N ALA A 499 -16.90 -22.23 9.19
CA ALA A 499 -17.15 -20.85 9.57
C ALA A 499 -18.50 -20.38 9.01
N ASP A 500 -19.22 -19.58 9.79
CA ASP A 500 -20.50 -18.97 9.38
C ASP A 500 -21.53 -19.97 8.81
N GLY A 501 -21.55 -21.18 9.38
CA GLY A 501 -22.48 -22.24 8.99
C GLY A 501 -22.09 -22.98 7.70
N LYS A 502 -20.89 -22.78 7.17
CA LYS A 502 -20.42 -23.36 5.91
C LYS A 502 -19.05 -24.00 6.06
N TYR A 503 -18.81 -25.04 5.28
CA TYR A 503 -17.48 -25.60 5.10
C TYR A 503 -16.68 -24.79 4.08
N ILE A 504 -15.39 -24.68 4.35
CA ILE A 504 -14.38 -24.10 3.45
C ILE A 504 -13.39 -25.21 3.10
N HIS A 505 -13.25 -25.46 1.80
CA HIS A 505 -12.37 -26.48 1.25
C HIS A 505 -11.42 -25.83 0.23
N PRO A 506 -10.22 -25.41 0.64
CA PRO A 506 -9.33 -24.68 -0.24
C PRO A 506 -8.88 -25.47 -1.47
N LEU A 507 -8.72 -26.80 -1.37
CA LEU A 507 -8.26 -27.62 -2.49
C LEU A 507 -9.29 -28.70 -2.82
N LEU A 508 -9.78 -28.66 -4.06
CA LEU A 508 -10.79 -29.58 -4.57
C LEU A 508 -10.29 -30.33 -5.81
N TYR A 509 -10.79 -31.55 -6.00
CA TYR A 509 -10.47 -32.37 -7.16
C TYR A 509 -10.88 -31.72 -8.49
N LYS A 510 -11.97 -30.95 -8.52
CA LYS A 510 -12.35 -30.18 -9.71
C LYS A 510 -11.29 -29.14 -10.10
N GLU A 511 -10.59 -28.54 -9.13
CA GLU A 511 -9.49 -27.60 -9.42
C GLU A 511 -8.32 -28.33 -10.09
N VAL A 512 -8.02 -29.56 -9.67
CA VAL A 512 -7.00 -30.42 -10.31
C VAL A 512 -7.30 -30.64 -11.78
N LEU A 513 -8.55 -30.96 -12.12
CA LEU A 513 -8.96 -31.16 -13.51
C LEU A 513 -8.92 -29.85 -14.32
N ILE A 514 -9.27 -28.71 -13.73
CA ILE A 514 -9.13 -27.39 -14.37
C ILE A 514 -7.66 -27.12 -14.71
N MET A 515 -6.75 -27.29 -13.75
CA MET A 515 -5.32 -27.07 -13.95
C MET A 515 -4.74 -28.07 -14.96
N ALA A 516 -5.08 -29.35 -14.87
CA ALA A 516 -4.62 -30.39 -15.78
C ALA A 516 -5.09 -30.12 -17.22
N ALA A 517 -6.36 -29.75 -17.41
CA ALA A 517 -6.93 -29.38 -18.69
C ALA A 517 -6.17 -28.19 -19.30
N TYR A 518 -5.97 -27.12 -18.52
CA TYR A 518 -5.32 -25.91 -19.02
C TYR A 518 -3.85 -26.14 -19.36
N ALA A 519 -3.10 -26.83 -18.50
CA ALA A 519 -1.71 -27.16 -18.74
C ALA A 519 -1.55 -28.00 -20.02
N ASN A 520 -2.37 -29.04 -20.21
CA ASN A 520 -2.37 -29.86 -21.42
C ASN A 520 -2.79 -29.06 -22.66
N PHE A 521 -3.76 -28.14 -22.53
CA PHE A 521 -4.15 -27.26 -23.62
C PHE A 521 -2.98 -26.38 -24.08
N LYS A 522 -2.24 -25.76 -23.13
CA LYS A 522 -1.06 -24.95 -23.45
C LYS A 522 0.11 -25.73 -24.02
N MET A 523 0.27 -27.00 -23.65
CA MET A 523 1.28 -27.89 -24.24
C MET A 523 0.89 -28.44 -25.62
N GLY A 524 -0.34 -28.22 -26.09
CA GLY A 524 -0.85 -28.80 -27.33
C GLY A 524 -1.20 -30.29 -27.24
N THR A 525 -1.31 -30.86 -26.04
CA THR A 525 -1.77 -32.24 -25.81
C THR A 525 -3.30 -32.29 -25.81
N ILE A 526 -3.89 -31.93 -26.96
CA ILE A 526 -5.32 -31.64 -27.15
C ILE A 526 -6.25 -32.74 -26.62
N ASN A 527 -5.94 -34.01 -26.88
CA ASN A 527 -6.78 -35.13 -26.43
C ASN A 527 -6.88 -35.21 -24.91
N LYS A 528 -5.78 -34.95 -24.18
CA LYS A 528 -5.79 -34.91 -22.70
C LYS A 528 -6.56 -33.70 -22.19
N ALA A 529 -6.36 -32.53 -22.81
CA ALA A 529 -7.10 -31.33 -22.44
C ALA A 529 -8.62 -31.53 -22.56
N LEU A 530 -9.07 -32.05 -23.71
CA LEU A 530 -10.49 -32.37 -23.95
C LEU A 530 -11.00 -33.45 -23.00
N GLN A 531 -10.20 -34.47 -22.69
CA GLN A 531 -10.57 -35.51 -21.72
C GLN A 531 -10.95 -34.88 -20.38
N PHE A 532 -10.07 -34.05 -19.80
CA PHE A 532 -10.31 -33.45 -18.49
C PHE A 532 -11.46 -32.44 -18.49
N VAL A 533 -11.59 -31.62 -19.53
CA VAL A 533 -12.73 -30.69 -19.68
C VAL A 533 -14.05 -31.45 -19.79
N ASN A 534 -14.08 -32.52 -20.59
CA ASN A 534 -15.30 -33.30 -20.78
C ASN A 534 -15.68 -34.11 -19.52
N GLU A 535 -14.70 -34.47 -18.68
CA GLU A 535 -14.96 -35.05 -17.36
C GLU A 535 -15.64 -34.04 -16.43
N LEU A 536 -15.17 -32.78 -16.41
CA LEU A 536 -15.84 -31.68 -15.70
C LEU A 536 -17.25 -31.41 -16.23
N LEU A 537 -17.45 -31.40 -17.55
CA LEU A 537 -18.77 -31.21 -18.15
C LEU A 537 -19.74 -32.34 -17.79
N ALA A 538 -19.26 -33.59 -17.84
CA ALA A 538 -20.06 -34.76 -17.53
C ALA A 538 -20.56 -34.77 -16.08
N SER A 539 -19.77 -34.29 -15.10
CA SER A 539 -20.20 -34.24 -13.70
C SER A 539 -21.35 -33.24 -13.44
N TYR A 540 -21.57 -32.31 -14.37
CA TYR A 540 -22.68 -31.35 -14.38
C TYR A 540 -23.78 -31.73 -15.39
N GLY A 541 -23.66 -32.88 -16.07
CA GLY A 541 -24.62 -33.33 -17.08
C GLY A 541 -24.59 -32.55 -18.40
N TYR A 542 -23.50 -31.83 -18.67
CA TYR A 542 -23.32 -31.08 -19.91
C TYR A 542 -22.73 -31.95 -21.04
N ALA A 543 -23.00 -31.54 -22.28
CA ALA A 543 -22.45 -32.19 -23.47
C ALA A 543 -20.95 -31.89 -23.64
N PRO A 544 -20.16 -32.80 -24.24
CA PRO A 544 -18.76 -32.55 -24.57
C PRO A 544 -18.57 -31.35 -25.50
N VAL A 545 -17.43 -30.69 -25.38
CA VAL A 545 -17.07 -29.50 -26.18
C VAL A 545 -15.95 -29.79 -27.19
N SER A 546 -15.82 -28.88 -28.16
CA SER A 546 -14.68 -28.86 -29.08
C SER A 546 -13.48 -28.10 -28.50
N ILE A 547 -12.33 -28.17 -29.17
CA ILE A 547 -11.10 -27.54 -28.68
C ILE A 547 -11.18 -26.02 -28.59
N ASP A 548 -11.96 -25.39 -29.46
CA ASP A 548 -12.12 -23.93 -29.51
C ASP A 548 -12.90 -23.38 -28.30
N GLU A 549 -13.59 -24.26 -27.56
CA GLU A 549 -14.44 -23.92 -26.41
C GLU A 549 -13.76 -24.21 -25.06
N VAL A 550 -12.58 -24.85 -25.06
CA VAL A 550 -11.88 -25.31 -23.84
C VAL A 550 -11.60 -24.15 -22.89
N GLU A 551 -10.99 -23.06 -23.39
CA GLU A 551 -10.59 -21.95 -22.51
C GLU A 551 -11.82 -21.26 -21.88
N GLY A 552 -12.88 -21.01 -22.67
CA GLY A 552 -14.13 -20.44 -22.16
C GLY A 552 -14.81 -21.35 -21.13
N THR A 553 -14.82 -22.66 -21.39
CA THR A 553 -15.38 -23.66 -20.47
C THR A 553 -14.61 -23.68 -19.15
N LEU A 554 -13.28 -23.59 -19.19
CA LEU A 554 -12.45 -23.53 -17.98
C LEU A 554 -12.70 -22.25 -17.16
N GLN A 555 -12.92 -21.11 -17.81
CA GLN A 555 -13.31 -19.87 -17.12
C GLN A 555 -14.63 -20.04 -16.36
N GLU A 556 -15.62 -20.71 -16.94
CA GLU A 556 -16.89 -21.02 -16.26
C GLU A 556 -16.69 -21.97 -15.07
N PHE A 557 -15.79 -22.94 -15.17
CA PHE A 557 -15.49 -23.87 -14.08
C PHE A 557 -14.68 -23.22 -12.96
N VAL A 558 -13.79 -22.28 -13.26
CA VAL A 558 -13.13 -21.45 -12.25
C VAL A 558 -14.15 -20.65 -11.45
N ALA A 559 -15.18 -20.08 -12.10
CA ALA A 559 -16.25 -19.38 -11.39
C ALA A 559 -17.05 -20.29 -10.42
N LYS A 560 -16.98 -21.61 -10.60
CA LYS A 560 -17.60 -22.64 -9.72
C LYS A 560 -16.68 -23.09 -8.57
N LEU A 561 -15.49 -22.49 -8.42
CA LEU A 561 -14.62 -22.64 -7.25
C LEU A 561 -15.04 -21.70 -6.10
N TYR A 562 -16.26 -21.14 -6.14
CA TYR A 562 -16.78 -20.29 -5.07
C TYR A 562 -16.69 -20.97 -3.71
N GLY A 563 -16.17 -20.24 -2.71
CA GLY A 563 -16.00 -20.74 -1.34
C GLY A 563 -14.67 -21.43 -1.04
N THR A 564 -13.77 -21.53 -2.03
CA THR A 564 -12.44 -22.13 -1.86
C THR A 564 -11.38 -21.12 -1.41
N GLY A 565 -11.52 -19.83 -1.73
CA GLY A 565 -10.51 -18.81 -1.48
C GLY A 565 -9.43 -18.72 -2.57
N GLN A 566 -9.70 -19.27 -3.76
CA GLN A 566 -8.66 -19.68 -4.72
C GLN A 566 -8.91 -19.27 -6.18
N SER A 567 -10.06 -18.67 -6.53
CA SER A 567 -10.39 -18.40 -7.94
C SER A 567 -9.68 -17.18 -8.52
N TYR A 568 -9.39 -16.16 -7.70
CA TYR A 568 -8.83 -14.89 -8.17
C TYR A 568 -7.55 -15.02 -9.02
N PRO A 569 -6.53 -15.83 -8.63
CA PRO A 569 -5.30 -15.98 -9.42
C PRO A 569 -5.52 -16.51 -10.85
N TYR A 570 -6.63 -17.22 -11.10
CA TYR A 570 -6.95 -17.71 -12.44
C TYR A 570 -7.32 -16.61 -13.41
N ALA A 571 -7.65 -15.39 -12.96
CA ALA A 571 -7.86 -14.28 -13.86
C ALA A 571 -6.63 -13.95 -14.70
N ARG A 572 -5.44 -14.08 -14.10
CA ARG A 572 -4.16 -13.92 -14.81
C ARG A 572 -3.88 -15.10 -15.75
N ILE A 573 -4.20 -16.31 -15.30
CA ILE A 573 -3.90 -17.54 -16.03
C ILE A 573 -4.78 -17.67 -17.27
N LEU A 574 -6.09 -17.43 -17.14
CA LEU A 574 -7.12 -17.59 -18.17
C LEU A 574 -7.57 -16.26 -18.80
N SER A 575 -6.85 -15.17 -18.55
CA SER A 575 -7.20 -13.82 -19.04
C SER A 575 -8.64 -13.40 -18.72
N MET A 576 -9.14 -13.75 -17.54
CA MET A 576 -10.52 -13.46 -17.15
C MET A 576 -10.69 -11.99 -16.77
N LYS A 577 -11.91 -11.50 -16.97
CA LYS A 577 -12.39 -10.23 -16.43
C LYS A 577 -13.52 -10.51 -15.43
N PHE A 578 -13.32 -10.18 -14.17
CA PHE A 578 -14.39 -10.23 -13.19
C PHE A 578 -15.39 -9.09 -13.44
N GLY A 579 -16.69 -9.37 -13.31
CA GLY A 579 -17.77 -8.40 -13.56
C GLY A 579 -17.95 -7.35 -12.45
N VAL A 580 -16.88 -7.04 -11.71
CA VAL A 580 -16.87 -6.11 -10.58
C VAL A 580 -16.44 -4.73 -11.05
N ASN A 581 -17.10 -3.68 -10.55
CA ASN A 581 -16.79 -2.30 -10.92
C ASN A 581 -15.34 -1.93 -10.58
N GLY A 582 -14.70 -1.21 -11.50
CA GLY A 582 -13.32 -0.77 -11.39
C GLY A 582 -12.26 -1.82 -11.70
N PHE A 583 -12.62 -3.07 -12.06
CA PHE A 583 -11.63 -4.07 -12.44
C PHE A 583 -10.98 -3.75 -13.78
N GLU A 584 -9.67 -3.50 -13.74
CA GLU A 584 -8.80 -3.12 -14.85
C GLU A 584 -7.75 -4.21 -15.11
N THR A 585 -7.68 -4.71 -16.34
CA THR A 585 -6.62 -5.63 -16.77
C THR A 585 -5.53 -4.86 -17.53
N PRO A 586 -4.23 -5.18 -17.35
CA PRO A 586 -3.69 -6.25 -16.50
C PRO A 586 -3.42 -5.84 -15.04
N LYS A 587 -3.70 -4.58 -14.65
CA LYS A 587 -3.40 -4.03 -13.32
C LYS A 587 -3.90 -4.90 -12.17
N ASN A 588 -5.18 -5.29 -12.19
CA ASN A 588 -5.82 -6.10 -11.16
C ASN A 588 -5.66 -7.61 -11.39
N TRP A 589 -4.69 -8.06 -12.18
CA TRP A 589 -4.28 -9.47 -12.12
C TRP A 589 -3.43 -9.79 -10.88
N PHE A 590 -2.88 -8.75 -10.27
CA PHE A 590 -2.24 -8.81 -8.96
C PHE A 590 -2.89 -7.80 -8.02
N LEU A 591 -2.88 -8.10 -6.73
CA LEU A 591 -3.22 -7.13 -5.71
C LEU A 591 -2.04 -6.16 -5.50
N PRO A 592 -2.29 -4.89 -5.11
CA PRO A 592 -1.22 -3.97 -4.73
C PRO A 592 -0.51 -4.52 -3.50
N VAL A 593 0.81 -4.53 -3.50
CA VAL A 593 1.57 -4.82 -2.28
C VAL A 593 1.38 -3.66 -1.30
N PRO A 594 1.05 -3.93 -0.02
CA PRO A 594 0.89 -2.87 0.98
C PRO A 594 2.13 -1.99 1.09
N GLU A 595 1.94 -0.68 1.21
CA GLU A 595 3.05 0.28 1.33
C GLU A 595 3.92 -0.03 2.55
N SER A 596 3.30 -0.40 3.67
CA SER A 596 4.02 -0.82 4.88
C SER A 596 4.93 -2.04 4.65
N ALA A 597 4.54 -2.96 3.77
CA ALA A 597 5.34 -4.14 3.41
C ALA A 597 6.51 -3.76 2.50
N LEU A 598 6.28 -2.89 1.51
CA LEU A 598 7.34 -2.36 0.64
C LEU A 598 8.43 -1.62 1.42
N LEU A 599 8.02 -0.88 2.46
CA LEU A 599 8.94 -0.14 3.32
C LEU A 599 9.74 -1.04 4.26
N SER A 600 9.17 -2.18 4.68
CA SER A 600 9.77 -3.07 5.68
C SER A 600 10.54 -4.26 5.11
N CYS A 601 10.31 -4.64 3.85
CA CYS A 601 10.98 -5.76 3.19
C CYS A 601 11.86 -5.29 2.03
N PRO A 602 13.19 -5.16 2.23
CA PRO A 602 14.11 -4.85 1.15
C PRO A 602 13.97 -5.87 0.00
N ASN A 603 13.90 -5.38 -1.24
CA ASN A 603 13.69 -6.13 -2.48
C ASN A 603 12.24 -6.50 -2.82
N LEU A 604 11.27 -6.28 -1.94
CA LEU A 604 9.85 -6.40 -2.30
C LEU A 604 9.47 -5.24 -3.23
N ARG A 605 8.74 -5.53 -4.30
CA ARG A 605 8.38 -4.53 -5.33
C ARG A 605 6.89 -4.37 -5.45
N GLN A 606 6.44 -3.15 -5.76
CA GLN A 606 5.04 -2.91 -6.11
C GLN A 606 4.69 -3.65 -7.41
N ASN A 607 3.45 -4.14 -7.50
CA ASN A 607 2.93 -4.79 -8.68
C ASN A 607 2.58 -3.79 -9.79
N PRO A 608 2.68 -4.18 -11.08
CA PRO A 608 2.46 -3.25 -12.19
C PRO A 608 1.09 -2.56 -12.17
N GLY A 609 1.10 -1.23 -12.30
CA GLY A 609 -0.11 -0.40 -12.39
C GLY A 609 -0.59 0.20 -11.05
N TYR A 610 0.13 -0.05 -9.95
CA TYR A 610 -0.09 0.56 -8.63
C TYR A 610 1.04 1.49 -8.21
#